data_AF-A0A925B2P4-F1
#
_entry.id   AF-A0A925B2P4-F1
#
_cell.length_a   1.000
_cell.length_b   1.000
_cell.length_c   1.000
_cell.angle_alpha   90.00
_cell.angle_beta   90.00
_cell.angle_gamma   90.00
#
_symmetry.space_group_name_H-M   'P 1'
#
loop_
_entity.id
_entity.type
_entity.pdbx_description
1 polymer ?
#
loop_
_entity_poly.entity_id
_entity_poly.type
_entity_poly.pdbx_seq_one_letter_code
_entity_poly.pdbx_strand_id
1 'polypeptide(L)'
;MREFTLDDDEPSVTHPTVATVFSDIIRNPFDVIRRWNWKSALFSSMIRAAFSFWIYISRGEGFNDSLGVGAAQVAFRMFLSGISGALIQSFRLVKPAWHGLIAVLLVIPLVSHVIEFSILRAYDYYAGTDSSKEAVLISIAFSFLSAVFNLYAMWRGAMIVGGEGESQSLWQDVKRLPRIIGEFSLILPAILWDIAFKRRMPLVSAALIFIFGAIGDVVTLLVTKGVRVSLAYKVGTGIIIGFLIMTALAGIAKKYRFIK
;
A
#
# COMPACT_ATOMS: atom_id res chain seq x y z
N MET A 1 15.27 10.16 55.23
CA MET A 1 14.31 9.86 54.14
C MET A 1 14.06 11.15 53.39
N ARG A 2 14.53 11.25 52.14
CA ARG A 2 14.14 12.34 51.23
C ARG A 2 12.94 11.84 50.44
N GLU A 3 11.87 12.59 50.50
CA GLU A 3 10.64 12.38 49.75
C GLU A 3 10.96 12.64 48.26
N PHE A 4 10.78 11.61 47.43
CA PHE A 4 10.96 11.70 45.99
C PHE A 4 9.64 12.23 45.42
N THR A 5 9.51 13.55 45.35
CA THR A 5 8.39 14.21 44.67
C THR A 5 8.56 13.98 43.17
N LEU A 6 7.74 13.09 42.61
CA LEU A 6 7.56 12.92 41.17
C LEU A 6 6.75 14.11 40.63
N ASP A 7 7.36 15.29 40.62
CA ASP A 7 6.92 16.44 39.82
C ASP A 7 7.90 16.59 38.64
N ASP A 8 7.96 15.56 37.80
CA ASP A 8 8.48 15.69 36.45
C ASP A 8 7.27 15.80 35.51
N ASP A 9 6.80 17.03 35.30
CA ASP A 9 5.99 17.40 34.14
C ASP A 9 6.83 17.14 32.88
N GLU A 10 6.88 15.87 32.43
CA GLU A 10 7.25 15.60 31.05
C GLU A 10 6.25 16.38 30.16
N PRO A 11 6.70 17.26 29.26
CA PRO A 11 5.79 17.98 28.38
C PRO A 11 4.97 16.92 27.64
N SER A 12 3.65 16.93 27.86
CA SER A 12 2.74 15.98 27.22
C SER A 12 2.99 16.05 25.72
N VAL A 13 3.64 15.03 25.15
CA VAL A 13 3.98 15.00 23.72
C VAL A 13 2.66 15.00 22.97
N THR A 14 2.25 16.18 22.50
CA THR A 14 0.99 16.34 21.78
C THR A 14 1.13 15.62 20.45
N HIS A 15 0.55 14.42 20.36
CA HIS A 15 0.53 13.68 19.12
C HIS A 15 -0.33 14.43 18.08
N PRO A 16 0.11 14.48 16.82
CA PRO A 16 -0.64 15.17 15.80
C PRO A 16 -2.00 14.48 15.57
N THR A 17 -3.02 15.28 15.31
CA THR A 17 -4.34 14.79 14.87
C THR A 17 -4.42 14.86 13.36
N VAL A 18 -5.44 14.24 12.77
CA VAL A 18 -5.69 14.37 11.32
C VAL A 18 -5.86 15.84 10.92
N ALA A 19 -6.59 16.63 11.72
CA ALA A 19 -6.87 18.04 11.44
C ALA A 19 -5.60 18.88 11.45
N THR A 20 -4.66 18.64 12.38
CA THR A 20 -3.40 19.39 12.43
C THR A 20 -2.55 19.08 11.20
N VAL A 21 -2.41 17.79 10.83
CA VAL A 21 -1.64 17.39 9.64
C VAL A 21 -2.23 17.99 8.36
N PHE A 22 -3.56 17.96 8.19
CA PHE A 22 -4.21 18.59 7.04
C PHE A 22 -4.00 20.10 7.00
N SER A 23 -4.16 20.78 8.15
CA SER A 23 -3.92 22.22 8.25
C SER A 23 -2.49 22.56 7.85
N ASP A 24 -1.51 21.78 8.28
CA ASP A 24 -0.11 22.00 7.94
C ASP A 24 0.16 21.82 6.44
N ILE A 25 -0.42 20.78 5.83
CA ILE A 25 -0.31 20.52 4.38
C ILE A 25 -0.95 21.65 3.58
N ILE A 26 -2.13 22.14 3.98
CA ILE A 26 -2.85 23.22 3.28
C ILE A 26 -2.10 24.55 3.42
N ARG A 27 -1.54 24.84 4.59
CA ARG A 27 -0.77 26.06 4.82
C ARG A 27 0.59 26.05 4.11
N ASN A 28 1.23 24.89 4.00
CA ASN A 28 2.56 24.74 3.41
C ASN A 28 2.62 23.57 2.41
N PRO A 29 1.95 23.66 1.25
CA PRO A 29 1.89 22.56 0.28
C PRO A 29 3.28 22.20 -0.29
N PHE A 30 4.18 23.18 -0.36
CA PHE A 30 5.56 22.97 -0.81
C PHE A 30 6.37 22.06 0.12
N ASP A 31 5.98 21.90 1.39
CA ASP A 31 6.68 21.00 2.30
C ASP A 31 6.50 19.53 1.90
N VAL A 32 5.39 19.17 1.26
CA VAL A 32 5.19 17.82 0.70
C VAL A 32 6.21 17.56 -0.42
N ILE A 33 6.52 18.57 -1.23
CA ILE A 33 7.51 18.47 -2.31
C ILE A 33 8.93 18.47 -1.74
N ARG A 34 9.22 19.30 -0.75
CA ARG A 34 10.53 19.32 -0.07
C ARG A 34 10.83 18.01 0.66
N ARG A 35 9.80 17.39 1.23
CA ARG A 35 9.88 16.09 1.93
C ARG A 35 9.53 14.92 1.01
N TRP A 36 9.64 15.12 -0.31
CA TRP A 36 9.34 14.10 -1.30
C TRP A 36 10.03 12.78 -0.95
N ASN A 37 9.24 11.70 -0.84
CA ASN A 37 9.74 10.45 -0.32
C ASN A 37 10.41 9.62 -1.41
N TRP A 38 11.72 9.80 -1.58
CA TRP A 38 12.48 9.14 -2.63
C TRP A 38 12.54 7.61 -2.50
N LYS A 39 12.43 7.07 -1.28
CA LYS A 39 12.41 5.61 -1.06
C LYS A 39 11.10 5.02 -1.57
N SER A 40 9.96 5.58 -1.17
CA SER A 40 8.64 5.18 -1.67
C SER A 40 8.55 5.37 -3.18
N ALA A 41 9.11 6.46 -3.71
CA ALA A 41 9.19 6.69 -5.16
C ALA A 41 9.92 5.55 -5.88
N LEU A 42 11.14 5.23 -5.44
CA LEU A 42 12.00 4.20 -6.05
C LEU A 42 11.35 2.82 -6.01
N PHE A 43 10.91 2.35 -4.84
CA PHE A 43 10.32 1.01 -4.73
C PHE A 43 9.02 0.89 -5.50
N SER A 44 8.16 1.92 -5.42
CA SER A 44 6.89 1.92 -6.14
C SER A 44 7.09 1.94 -7.65
N SER A 45 7.98 2.80 -8.16
CA SER A 45 8.26 2.90 -9.59
C SER A 45 8.90 1.62 -10.14
N MET A 46 9.83 0.99 -9.40
CA MET A 46 10.46 -0.26 -9.81
C MET A 46 9.48 -1.43 -9.88
N ILE A 47 8.64 -1.61 -8.85
CA ILE A 47 7.64 -2.70 -8.84
C ILE A 47 6.63 -2.52 -9.97
N ARG A 48 6.15 -1.28 -10.20
CA ARG A 48 5.22 -0.97 -11.27
C ARG A 48 5.84 -1.18 -12.65
N ALA A 49 7.07 -0.72 -12.85
CA ALA A 49 7.78 -0.91 -14.11
C ALA A 49 8.04 -2.39 -14.42
N ALA A 50 8.48 -3.17 -13.42
CA ALA A 50 8.68 -4.61 -13.58
C ALA A 50 7.36 -5.33 -13.94
N PHE A 51 6.26 -4.98 -13.28
CA PHE A 51 4.95 -5.54 -13.57
C PHE A 51 4.45 -5.19 -14.97
N SER A 52 4.54 -3.92 -15.36
CA SER A 52 4.12 -3.46 -16.69
C SER A 52 4.97 -4.07 -17.80
N PHE A 53 6.29 -4.12 -17.63
CA PHE A 53 7.21 -4.78 -18.55
C PHE A 53 6.85 -6.26 -18.73
N TRP A 54 6.63 -6.98 -17.62
CA TRP A 54 6.27 -8.40 -17.67
C TRP A 54 4.93 -8.65 -18.38
N ILE A 55 3.93 -7.81 -18.14
CA ILE A 55 2.63 -7.91 -18.82
C ILE A 55 2.78 -7.74 -20.33
N TYR A 56 3.54 -6.74 -20.77
CA TYR A 56 3.71 -6.46 -22.19
C TYR A 56 4.46 -7.59 -22.89
N ILE A 57 5.56 -8.09 -22.30
CA ILE A 57 6.25 -9.28 -22.81
C ILE A 57 5.33 -10.49 -22.86
N SER A 58 4.54 -10.73 -21.81
CA SER A 58 3.63 -11.88 -21.73
C SER A 58 2.50 -11.81 -22.77
N ARG A 59 2.20 -10.63 -23.30
CA ARG A 59 1.24 -10.42 -24.38
C ARG A 59 1.85 -10.55 -25.79
N GLY A 60 3.16 -10.81 -25.88
CA GLY A 60 3.87 -10.94 -27.15
C GLY A 60 4.30 -9.61 -27.78
N GLU A 61 4.25 -8.52 -27.02
CA GLU A 61 4.73 -7.21 -27.48
C GLU A 61 6.26 -7.22 -27.63
N GLY A 62 6.78 -6.35 -28.50
CA GLY A 62 8.23 -6.22 -28.73
C GLY A 62 8.98 -5.84 -27.44
N PHE A 63 10.25 -6.26 -27.34
CA PHE A 63 11.10 -5.91 -26.20
C PHE A 63 11.24 -4.39 -26.04
N ASN A 64 11.41 -3.66 -27.16
CA ASN A 64 11.53 -2.20 -27.16
C ASN A 64 10.26 -1.51 -26.66
N ASP A 65 9.08 -2.00 -27.06
CA ASP A 65 7.79 -1.45 -26.63
C ASP A 65 7.57 -1.72 -25.14
N SER A 66 7.88 -2.95 -24.69
CA SER A 66 7.81 -3.35 -23.28
C SER A 66 8.73 -2.49 -22.40
N LEU A 67 9.96 -2.23 -22.88
CA LEU A 67 10.92 -1.37 -22.20
C LEU A 67 10.45 0.09 -22.17
N GLY A 68 9.89 0.59 -23.27
CA GLY A 68 9.33 1.94 -23.37
C GLY A 68 8.20 2.17 -22.35
N VAL A 69 7.28 1.21 -22.22
CA VAL A 69 6.21 1.26 -21.22
C VAL A 69 6.77 1.18 -19.80
N GLY A 70 7.75 0.30 -19.56
CA GLY A 70 8.44 0.22 -18.27
C GLY A 70 9.09 1.56 -17.88
N ALA A 71 9.80 2.20 -18.80
CA ALA A 71 10.46 3.49 -18.58
C ALA A 71 9.45 4.63 -18.34
N ALA A 72 8.36 4.68 -19.12
CA ALA A 72 7.28 5.63 -18.91
C ALA A 72 6.64 5.48 -17.52
N GLN A 73 6.43 4.23 -17.07
CA GLN A 73 5.95 3.95 -15.72
C GLN A 73 6.95 4.41 -14.65
N VAL A 74 8.25 4.23 -14.84
CA VAL A 74 9.25 4.75 -13.90
C VAL A 74 9.12 6.26 -13.77
N ALA A 75 9.15 7.00 -14.88
CA ALA A 75 9.13 8.47 -14.87
C ALA A 75 7.87 9.01 -14.19
N PHE A 76 6.70 8.53 -14.61
CA PHE A 76 5.42 8.97 -14.06
C PHE A 76 5.26 8.58 -12.59
N ARG A 77 5.57 7.32 -12.23
CA ARG A 77 5.35 6.82 -10.87
C ARG A 77 6.37 7.33 -9.88
N MET A 78 7.61 7.60 -10.30
CA MET A 78 8.61 8.15 -9.40
C MET A 78 8.10 9.45 -8.78
N PHE A 79 7.64 10.40 -9.61
CA PHE A 79 7.11 11.67 -9.11
C PHE A 79 5.90 11.49 -8.17
N LEU A 80 4.85 10.81 -8.63
CA LEU A 80 3.61 10.66 -7.87
C LEU A 80 3.77 9.82 -6.61
N SER A 81 4.57 8.75 -6.67
CA SER A 81 4.77 7.86 -5.52
C SER A 81 5.62 8.51 -4.43
N GLY A 82 6.52 9.43 -4.76
CA GLY A 82 7.23 10.18 -3.72
C GLY A 82 6.38 11.28 -3.07
N ILE A 83 5.47 11.92 -3.81
CA ILE A 83 4.45 12.82 -3.21
C ILE A 83 3.52 12.02 -2.30
N SER A 84 3.02 10.89 -2.80
CA SER A 84 2.16 9.99 -2.02
C SER A 84 2.87 9.49 -0.78
N GLY A 85 4.14 9.08 -0.90
CA GLY A 85 4.96 8.66 0.23
C GLY A 85 5.19 9.78 1.25
N ALA A 86 5.38 11.03 0.81
CA ALA A 86 5.49 12.19 1.70
C ALA A 86 4.19 12.47 2.45
N LEU A 87 3.04 12.39 1.76
CA LEU A 87 1.72 12.51 2.38
C LEU A 87 1.48 11.40 3.41
N ILE A 88 1.72 10.13 3.04
CA ILE A 88 1.61 8.97 3.96
C ILE A 88 2.50 9.19 5.18
N GLN A 89 3.72 9.66 4.95
CA GLN A 89 4.67 9.95 6.00
C GLN A 89 4.15 11.01 6.98
N SER A 90 3.50 12.08 6.51
CA SER A 90 2.91 13.10 7.38
C SER A 90 1.79 12.54 8.27
N PHE A 91 1.04 11.53 7.81
CA PHE A 91 0.00 10.90 8.62
C PHE A 91 0.50 9.77 9.53
N ARG A 92 1.79 9.38 9.44
CA ARG A 92 2.33 8.20 10.17
C ARG A 92 2.21 8.32 11.69
N LEU A 93 2.34 9.55 12.23
CA LEU A 93 2.36 9.81 13.68
C LEU A 93 0.98 10.15 14.25
N VAL A 94 -0.07 10.15 13.43
CA VAL A 94 -1.42 10.53 13.87
C VAL A 94 -1.93 9.57 14.93
N LYS A 95 -2.50 10.13 16.01
CA LYS A 95 -3.19 9.38 17.05
C LYS A 95 -4.69 9.69 17.07
N PRO A 96 -5.53 8.66 17.25
CA PRO A 96 -5.20 7.23 17.26
C PRO A 96 -4.85 6.71 15.85
N ALA A 97 -4.04 5.65 15.77
CA ALA A 97 -3.41 5.20 14.51
C ALA A 97 -4.40 4.89 13.37
N TRP A 98 -5.61 4.43 13.71
CA TRP A 98 -6.65 4.14 12.72
C TRP A 98 -7.17 5.40 12.00
N HIS A 99 -7.12 6.58 12.64
CA HIS A 99 -7.46 7.82 11.95
C HIS A 99 -6.42 8.16 10.87
N GLY A 100 -5.13 7.97 11.16
CA GLY A 100 -4.06 8.13 10.16
C GLY A 100 -4.22 7.15 9.01
N LEU A 101 -4.58 5.89 9.30
CA LEU A 101 -4.88 4.88 8.28
C LEU A 101 -6.04 5.30 7.37
N ILE A 102 -7.18 5.71 7.94
CA ILE A 102 -8.34 6.16 7.16
C ILE A 102 -7.98 7.41 6.34
N ALA A 103 -7.28 8.37 6.94
CA ALA A 103 -6.84 9.57 6.22
C ALA A 103 -5.95 9.19 5.02
N VAL A 104 -4.98 8.30 5.18
CA VAL A 104 -4.14 7.80 4.09
C VAL A 104 -4.97 7.09 3.02
N LEU A 105 -5.91 6.22 3.42
CA LEU A 105 -6.79 5.50 2.51
C LEU A 105 -7.70 6.44 1.72
N LEU A 106 -8.12 7.58 2.26
CA LEU A 106 -9.00 8.51 1.55
C LEU A 106 -8.21 9.54 0.75
N VAL A 107 -7.21 10.18 1.35
CA VAL A 107 -6.46 11.29 0.76
C VAL A 107 -5.61 10.84 -0.41
N ILE A 108 -4.85 9.74 -0.25
CA ILE A 108 -3.87 9.34 -1.26
C ILE A 108 -4.56 8.93 -2.57
N PRO A 109 -5.59 8.06 -2.54
CA PRO A 109 -6.31 7.69 -3.76
C PRO A 109 -7.06 8.88 -4.34
N LEU A 110 -7.70 9.71 -3.52
CA LEU A 110 -8.44 10.87 -4.03
C LEU A 110 -7.53 11.80 -4.83
N VAL A 111 -6.38 12.20 -4.27
CA VAL A 111 -5.46 13.11 -4.96
C VAL A 111 -4.86 12.44 -6.20
N SER A 112 -4.39 11.20 -6.07
CA SER A 112 -3.70 10.51 -7.17
C SER A 112 -4.64 10.17 -8.33
N HIS A 113 -5.87 9.72 -8.04
CA HIS A 113 -6.80 9.28 -9.07
C HIS A 113 -7.59 10.42 -9.69
N VAL A 114 -7.77 11.56 -9.02
CA VAL A 114 -8.26 12.77 -9.69
C VAL A 114 -7.28 13.20 -10.79
N ILE A 115 -5.98 13.20 -10.51
CA ILE A 115 -4.94 13.54 -11.50
C ILE A 115 -4.90 12.47 -12.60
N GLU A 116 -4.82 11.19 -12.24
CA GLU A 116 -4.77 10.08 -13.20
C GLU A 116 -6.01 10.04 -14.10
N PHE A 117 -7.21 10.18 -13.54
CA PHE A 117 -8.45 10.24 -14.30
C PHE A 117 -8.47 11.45 -15.24
N SER A 118 -8.02 12.62 -14.79
CA SER A 118 -7.98 13.83 -15.64
C SER A 118 -7.04 13.65 -16.84
N ILE A 119 -5.84 13.10 -16.61
CA ILE A 119 -4.86 12.83 -17.67
C ILE A 119 -5.40 11.79 -18.65
N LEU A 120 -5.91 10.66 -18.14
CA LEU A 120 -6.42 9.58 -18.98
C LEU A 120 -7.67 10.00 -19.75
N ARG A 121 -8.55 10.82 -19.15
CA ARG A 121 -9.73 11.33 -19.83
C ARG A 121 -9.37 12.31 -20.94
N ALA A 122 -8.38 13.17 -20.71
CA ALA A 122 -7.85 14.05 -21.74
C ALA A 122 -7.27 13.24 -22.90
N TYR A 123 -6.47 12.21 -22.61
CA TYR A 123 -5.92 11.31 -23.62
C TYR A 123 -7.02 10.58 -24.41
N ASP A 124 -8.00 9.98 -23.73
CA ASP A 124 -9.13 9.29 -24.36
C ASP A 124 -9.92 10.22 -25.30
N TYR A 125 -10.09 11.50 -24.93
CA TYR A 125 -10.72 12.51 -25.80
C TYR A 125 -9.94 12.74 -27.09
N TYR A 126 -8.60 12.81 -27.03
CA TYR A 126 -7.76 13.00 -28.21
C TYR A 126 -7.58 11.73 -29.04
N ALA A 127 -7.54 10.56 -28.41
CA ALA A 127 -7.26 9.28 -29.07
C ALA A 127 -8.53 8.54 -29.54
N GLY A 128 -9.73 8.98 -29.15
CA GLY A 128 -10.99 8.34 -29.50
C GLY A 128 -11.22 6.99 -28.80
N THR A 129 -10.60 6.77 -27.64
CA THR A 129 -10.68 5.53 -26.85
C THR A 129 -11.56 5.70 -25.60
N ASP A 130 -12.08 4.61 -25.01
CA ASP A 130 -12.79 4.63 -23.69
C ASP A 130 -12.21 3.58 -22.74
N SER A 131 -10.88 3.52 -22.63
CA SER A 131 -10.19 2.54 -21.78
C SER A 131 -9.84 3.07 -20.39
N SER A 132 -10.02 4.38 -20.15
CA SER A 132 -9.62 5.05 -18.90
C SER A 132 -10.29 4.46 -17.65
N LYS A 133 -11.58 4.10 -17.72
CA LYS A 133 -12.35 3.66 -16.53
C LYS A 133 -11.78 2.40 -15.88
N GLU A 134 -11.45 1.41 -16.68
CA GLU A 134 -10.92 0.12 -16.19
C GLU A 134 -9.47 0.25 -15.70
N ALA A 135 -8.64 1.03 -16.42
CA ALA A 135 -7.28 1.31 -16.03
C ALA A 135 -7.22 2.04 -14.66
N VAL A 136 -8.12 3.01 -14.45
CA VAL A 136 -8.26 3.72 -13.17
C VAL A 136 -8.69 2.77 -12.05
N LEU A 137 -9.65 1.88 -12.30
CA LEU A 137 -10.11 0.94 -11.27
C LEU A 137 -8.99 0.01 -10.77
N ILE A 138 -8.19 -0.55 -11.67
CA ILE A 138 -7.03 -1.38 -11.30
C ILE A 138 -6.00 -0.53 -10.55
N SER A 139 -5.74 0.69 -11.02
CA SER A 139 -4.80 1.61 -10.38
C SER A 139 -5.20 1.91 -8.94
N ILE A 140 -6.49 2.15 -8.67
CA ILE A 140 -7.07 2.38 -7.34
C ILE A 140 -6.76 1.23 -6.39
N ALA A 141 -7.04 -0.01 -6.79
CA ALA A 141 -6.82 -1.17 -5.94
C ALA A 141 -5.34 -1.32 -5.53
N PHE A 142 -4.42 -1.17 -6.49
CA PHE A 142 -2.99 -1.20 -6.19
C PHE A 142 -2.53 -0.01 -5.35
N SER A 143 -3.10 1.18 -5.56
CA SER A 143 -2.76 2.38 -4.77
C SER A 143 -3.17 2.21 -3.31
N PHE A 144 -4.36 1.65 -3.04
CA PHE A 144 -4.78 1.33 -1.68
C PHE A 144 -3.81 0.37 -0.99
N LEU A 145 -3.52 -0.78 -1.62
CA LEU A 145 -2.59 -1.76 -1.06
C LEU A 145 -1.21 -1.16 -0.81
N SER A 146 -0.70 -0.38 -1.77
CA SER A 146 0.59 0.29 -1.66
C SER A 146 0.61 1.34 -0.55
N ALA A 147 -0.47 2.11 -0.38
CA ALA A 147 -0.57 3.14 0.66
C ALA A 147 -0.59 2.53 2.06
N VAL A 148 -1.39 1.47 2.26
CA VAL A 148 -1.44 0.74 3.54
C VAL A 148 -0.09 0.10 3.86
N PHE A 149 0.55 -0.54 2.88
CA PHE A 149 1.86 -1.15 3.08
C PHE A 149 2.94 -0.09 3.40
N ASN A 150 2.97 1.04 2.67
CA ASN A 150 3.91 2.13 2.96
C ASN A 150 3.70 2.68 4.38
N LEU A 151 2.45 2.92 4.78
CA LEU A 151 2.14 3.38 6.15
C LEU A 151 2.60 2.36 7.19
N TYR A 152 2.35 1.07 6.95
CA TYR A 152 2.78 -0.02 7.82
C TYR A 152 4.31 -0.09 7.93
N ALA A 153 5.03 0.02 6.82
CA ALA A 153 6.49 0.04 6.80
C ALA A 153 7.03 1.26 7.59
N MET A 154 6.41 2.43 7.43
CA MET A 154 6.77 3.65 8.18
C MET A 154 6.47 3.53 9.68
N TRP A 155 5.39 2.87 10.09
CA TRP A 155 5.15 2.56 11.51
C TRP A 155 6.20 1.64 12.12
N ARG A 156 6.87 0.82 11.30
CA ARG A 156 8.02 0.02 11.71
C ARG A 156 9.34 0.77 11.59
N GLY A 157 9.34 2.05 11.22
CA GLY A 157 10.55 2.85 11.06
C GLY A 157 11.38 2.47 9.84
N ALA A 158 10.74 1.99 8.77
CA ALA A 158 11.36 1.80 7.45
C ALA A 158 10.72 2.76 6.44
N MET A 159 11.36 3.04 5.31
CA MET A 159 10.80 3.90 4.24
C MET A 159 10.56 5.36 4.65
N ILE A 160 11.14 5.80 5.77
CA ILE A 160 11.11 7.18 6.24
C ILE A 160 12.29 7.95 5.63
N VAL A 161 12.03 9.19 5.23
CA VAL A 161 13.02 10.12 4.68
C VAL A 161 12.78 11.53 5.19
N GLY A 162 13.87 12.25 5.45
CA GLY A 162 13.82 13.57 6.10
C GLY A 162 13.58 13.46 7.61
N GLY A 163 14.20 14.38 8.36
CA GLY A 163 14.25 14.36 9.83
C GLY A 163 15.58 13.80 10.34
N GLU A 164 16.29 14.61 11.13
CA GLU A 164 17.51 14.18 11.82
C GLU A 164 17.18 13.01 12.76
N GLY A 165 17.84 11.86 12.58
CA GLY A 165 17.74 10.70 13.48
C GLY A 165 16.74 9.59 13.13
N GLU A 166 15.67 9.86 12.35
CA GLU A 166 14.67 8.83 12.00
C GLU A 166 14.94 8.12 10.66
N SER A 167 15.66 8.77 9.75
CA SER A 167 15.93 8.23 8.41
C SER A 167 17.07 7.20 8.44
N GLN A 168 16.74 5.92 8.29
CA GLN A 168 17.73 4.85 8.07
C GLN A 168 18.30 4.86 6.65
N SER A 169 19.41 4.15 6.43
CA SER A 169 19.93 3.97 5.06
C SER A 169 19.02 3.06 4.25
N LEU A 170 19.00 3.24 2.91
CA LEU A 170 18.20 2.38 2.01
C LEU A 170 18.50 0.89 2.21
N TRP A 171 19.78 0.57 2.42
CA TRP A 171 20.20 -0.81 2.61
C TRP A 171 19.66 -1.44 3.90
N GLN A 172 19.58 -0.66 4.98
CA GLN A 172 18.95 -1.12 6.23
C GLN A 172 17.46 -1.36 6.02
N ASP A 173 16.77 -0.47 5.30
CA ASP A 173 15.36 -0.67 4.95
C ASP A 173 15.19 -1.94 4.11
N VAL A 174 16.02 -2.15 3.06
CA VAL A 174 16.01 -3.36 2.21
C VAL A 174 16.18 -4.63 3.04
N LYS A 175 17.11 -4.66 4.00
CA LYS A 175 17.30 -5.82 4.88
C LYS A 175 16.09 -6.12 5.77
N ARG A 176 15.32 -5.08 6.14
CA ARG A 176 14.15 -5.20 7.01
C ARG A 176 12.87 -5.49 6.23
N LEU A 177 12.81 -5.10 4.95
CA LEU A 177 11.63 -5.27 4.10
C LEU A 177 11.11 -6.72 4.03
N PRO A 178 11.91 -7.78 3.87
CA PRO A 178 11.40 -9.15 3.86
C PRO A 178 10.60 -9.51 5.13
N ARG A 179 11.10 -9.10 6.29
CA ARG A 179 10.40 -9.29 7.57
C ARG A 179 9.12 -8.45 7.63
N ILE A 180 9.19 -7.17 7.26
CA ILE A 180 8.02 -6.27 7.26
C ILE A 180 6.93 -6.81 6.32
N ILE A 181 7.30 -7.29 5.13
CA ILE A 181 6.39 -7.92 4.16
C ILE A 181 5.77 -9.18 4.77
N GLY A 182 6.56 -10.04 5.42
CA GLY A 182 6.06 -11.22 6.11
C GLY A 182 5.06 -10.88 7.21
N GLU A 183 5.40 -9.93 8.08
CA GLU A 183 4.49 -9.46 9.13
C GLU A 183 3.21 -8.87 8.55
N PHE A 184 3.32 -7.98 7.55
CA PHE A 184 2.18 -7.37 6.87
C PHE A 184 1.24 -8.41 6.25
N SER A 185 1.82 -9.40 5.56
CA SER A 185 1.07 -10.48 4.90
C SER A 185 0.33 -11.36 5.91
N LEU A 186 0.78 -11.42 7.16
CA LEU A 186 0.15 -12.20 8.22
C LEU A 186 -0.94 -11.43 8.99
N ILE A 187 -1.06 -10.11 8.84
CA ILE A 187 -2.06 -9.30 9.56
C ILE A 187 -3.48 -9.76 9.23
N LEU A 188 -3.86 -9.75 7.95
CA LEU A 188 -5.21 -10.12 7.55
C LEU A 188 -5.54 -11.59 7.90
N PRO A 189 -4.68 -12.58 7.59
CA PRO A 189 -4.87 -13.95 8.05
C PRO A 189 -5.04 -14.07 9.57
N ALA A 190 -4.24 -13.35 10.36
CA ALA A 190 -4.32 -13.36 11.82
C ALA A 190 -5.62 -12.75 12.35
N ILE A 191 -6.17 -11.74 11.67
CA ILE A 191 -7.49 -11.15 11.98
C ILE A 191 -8.60 -12.14 11.63
N LEU A 192 -8.56 -12.75 10.45
CA LEU A 192 -9.56 -13.74 10.03
C LEU A 192 -9.57 -14.98 10.93
N TRP A 193 -8.40 -15.42 11.40
CA TRP A 193 -8.28 -16.47 12.40
C TRP A 193 -8.99 -16.10 13.70
N ASP A 194 -8.76 -14.89 14.22
CA ASP A 194 -9.41 -14.43 15.45
C ASP A 194 -10.93 -14.31 15.28
N ILE A 195 -11.42 -13.87 14.12
CA ILE A 195 -12.86 -13.84 13.81
C ILE A 195 -13.43 -15.26 13.74
N ALA A 196 -12.74 -16.18 13.07
CA ALA A 196 -13.22 -17.55 12.87
C ALA A 196 -13.29 -18.31 14.20
N PHE A 197 -12.19 -18.27 14.98
CA PHE A 197 -12.02 -19.14 16.13
C PHE A 197 -12.30 -18.48 17.48
N LYS A 198 -11.89 -17.21 17.70
CA LYS A 198 -12.16 -16.53 18.99
C LYS A 198 -13.59 -16.01 19.07
N ARG A 199 -14.08 -15.38 17.98
CA ARG A 199 -15.46 -14.87 17.91
C ARG A 199 -16.49 -15.92 17.51
N ARG A 200 -16.05 -17.13 17.17
CA ARG A 200 -16.88 -18.25 16.68
C ARG A 200 -17.73 -17.87 15.46
N MET A 201 -17.17 -17.07 14.53
CA MET A 201 -17.85 -16.64 13.30
C MET A 201 -17.16 -17.19 12.05
N PRO A 202 -17.06 -18.52 11.86
CA PRO A 202 -16.32 -19.12 10.76
C PRO A 202 -16.90 -18.76 9.38
N LEU A 203 -18.23 -18.57 9.29
CA LEU A 203 -18.89 -18.17 8.05
C LEU A 203 -18.47 -16.77 7.59
N VAL A 204 -18.27 -15.83 8.51
CA VAL A 204 -17.81 -14.47 8.17
C VAL A 204 -16.37 -14.50 7.69
N SER A 205 -15.50 -15.27 8.35
CA SER A 205 -14.12 -15.44 7.87
C SER A 205 -14.07 -16.11 6.49
N ALA A 206 -14.88 -17.15 6.26
CA ALA A 206 -14.97 -17.80 4.96
C ALA A 206 -15.48 -16.83 3.87
N ALA A 207 -16.52 -16.04 4.16
CA ALA A 207 -17.03 -15.01 3.26
C ALA A 207 -15.96 -13.96 2.92
N LEU A 208 -15.19 -13.50 3.92
CA LEU A 208 -14.09 -12.55 3.69
C LEU A 208 -12.99 -13.14 2.81
N ILE A 209 -12.56 -14.39 3.05
CA ILE A 209 -11.57 -15.08 2.20
C ILE A 209 -12.08 -15.19 0.77
N PHE A 210 -13.36 -15.55 0.59
CA PHE A 210 -13.97 -15.66 -0.72
C PHE A 210 -14.03 -14.31 -1.45
N ILE A 211 -14.41 -13.23 -0.75
CA ILE A 211 -14.42 -11.86 -1.30
C ILE A 211 -13.01 -11.47 -1.76
N PHE A 212 -11.97 -11.74 -0.97
CA PHE A 212 -10.59 -11.46 -1.36
C PHE A 212 -10.15 -12.25 -2.59
N GLY A 213 -10.51 -13.54 -2.67
CA GLY A 213 -10.27 -14.37 -3.85
C GLY A 213 -10.96 -13.81 -5.10
N ALA A 214 -12.25 -13.48 -4.98
CA ALA A 214 -13.05 -12.92 -6.07
C ALA A 214 -12.51 -11.57 -6.57
N ILE A 215 -12.03 -10.70 -5.67
CA ILE A 215 -11.34 -9.46 -6.05
C ILE A 215 -10.08 -9.78 -6.88
N GLY A 216 -9.30 -10.79 -6.47
CA GLY A 216 -8.14 -11.26 -7.22
C GLY A 216 -8.48 -11.76 -8.63
N ASP A 217 -9.58 -12.50 -8.76
CA ASP A 217 -10.11 -12.97 -10.06
C ASP A 217 -10.51 -11.80 -10.95
N VAL A 218 -11.27 -10.84 -10.42
CA VAL A 218 -11.71 -9.64 -11.16
C VAL A 218 -10.50 -8.83 -11.63
N VAL A 219 -9.54 -8.57 -10.74
CA VAL A 219 -8.30 -7.84 -11.11
C VAL A 219 -7.54 -8.61 -12.20
N THR A 220 -7.42 -9.93 -12.08
CA THR A 220 -6.73 -10.73 -13.09
C THR A 220 -7.45 -10.69 -14.43
N LEU A 221 -8.78 -10.82 -14.46
CA LEU A 221 -9.59 -10.73 -15.68
C LEU A 221 -9.45 -9.34 -16.33
N LEU A 222 -9.52 -8.28 -15.55
CA LEU A 222 -9.37 -6.90 -16.05
C LEU A 222 -7.96 -6.63 -16.58
N VAL A 223 -6.92 -7.10 -15.88
CA VAL A 223 -5.52 -6.91 -16.29
C VAL A 223 -5.20 -7.74 -17.53
N THR A 224 -5.84 -8.88 -17.72
CA THR A 224 -5.43 -9.83 -18.75
C THR A 224 -6.27 -9.81 -20.03
N LYS A 225 -7.28 -8.92 -20.16
CA LYS A 225 -8.15 -8.74 -21.35
C LYS A 225 -7.81 -9.68 -22.51
N GLY A 226 -8.38 -10.89 -22.50
CA GLY A 226 -8.13 -11.90 -23.53
C GLY A 226 -7.33 -13.14 -23.11
N VAL A 227 -6.80 -13.21 -21.89
CA VAL A 227 -6.24 -14.47 -21.38
C VAL A 227 -7.36 -15.42 -20.96
N ARG A 228 -7.15 -16.73 -21.20
CA ARG A 228 -8.09 -17.81 -20.86
C ARG A 228 -8.59 -17.65 -19.42
N VAL A 229 -9.91 -17.70 -19.24
CA VAL A 229 -10.62 -17.69 -17.93
C VAL A 229 -9.99 -18.67 -16.94
N SER A 230 -9.39 -19.76 -17.43
CA SER A 230 -8.66 -20.74 -16.64
C SER A 230 -7.42 -20.17 -15.91
N LEU A 231 -6.75 -19.13 -16.42
CA LEU A 231 -5.65 -18.48 -15.70
C LEU A 231 -6.18 -17.60 -14.57
N ALA A 232 -7.24 -16.81 -14.81
CA ALA A 232 -7.86 -16.01 -13.77
C ALA A 232 -8.31 -16.90 -12.60
N TYR A 233 -9.06 -17.95 -12.89
CA TYR A 233 -9.50 -18.92 -11.89
C TYR A 233 -8.33 -19.57 -11.13
N LYS A 234 -7.21 -19.88 -11.80
CA LYS A 234 -6.01 -20.39 -11.14
C LYS A 234 -5.39 -19.36 -10.19
N VAL A 235 -5.42 -18.08 -10.55
CA VAL A 235 -4.94 -16.99 -9.69
C VAL A 235 -5.86 -16.81 -8.48
N GLY A 236 -7.18 -16.69 -8.65
CA GLY A 236 -8.10 -16.57 -7.51
C GLY A 236 -8.08 -17.79 -6.60
N THR A 237 -8.08 -19.00 -7.17
CA THR A 237 -7.96 -20.24 -6.39
C THR A 237 -6.63 -20.29 -5.65
N GLY A 238 -5.53 -19.87 -6.28
CA GLY A 238 -4.22 -19.76 -5.65
C GLY A 238 -4.18 -18.74 -4.51
N ILE A 239 -4.84 -17.58 -4.68
CA ILE A 239 -5.00 -16.57 -3.62
C ILE A 239 -5.77 -17.16 -2.45
N ILE A 240 -6.91 -17.82 -2.69
CA ILE A 240 -7.73 -18.44 -1.64
C ILE A 240 -6.92 -19.51 -0.88
N ILE A 241 -6.27 -20.43 -1.59
CA ILE A 241 -5.46 -21.50 -0.97
C ILE A 241 -4.31 -20.89 -0.16
N GLY A 242 -3.58 -19.94 -0.74
CA GLY A 242 -2.52 -19.21 -0.05
C GLY A 242 -3.03 -18.52 1.21
N PHE A 243 -4.20 -17.89 1.15
CA PHE A 243 -4.81 -17.21 2.30
C PHE A 243 -5.19 -18.19 3.40
N LEU A 244 -5.74 -19.35 3.05
CA LEU A 244 -6.08 -20.41 4.01
C LEU A 244 -4.82 -20.95 4.70
N ILE A 245 -3.76 -21.23 3.94
CA ILE A 245 -2.46 -21.66 4.48
C ILE A 245 -1.91 -20.59 5.43
N MET A 246 -1.87 -19.33 5.00
CA MET A 246 -1.37 -18.23 5.83
C MET A 246 -2.22 -18.02 7.08
N THR A 247 -3.53 -18.26 7.02
CA THR A 247 -4.45 -18.16 8.16
C THR A 247 -4.17 -19.28 9.18
N ALA A 248 -3.94 -20.50 8.70
CA ALA A 248 -3.51 -21.61 9.54
C ALA A 248 -2.13 -21.35 10.18
N LEU A 249 -1.15 -20.89 9.40
CA LEU A 249 0.19 -20.54 9.88
C LEU A 249 0.15 -19.41 10.92
N ALA A 250 -0.65 -18.36 10.69
CA ALA A 250 -0.85 -17.28 11.66
C ALA A 250 -1.48 -17.77 12.96
N GLY A 251 -2.45 -18.68 12.88
CA GLY A 251 -3.05 -19.36 14.04
C GLY A 251 -2.03 -20.15 14.85
N ILE A 252 -1.19 -20.94 14.17
CA ILE A 252 -0.07 -21.68 14.78
C ILE A 252 0.91 -20.71 15.43
N ALA A 253 1.36 -19.68 14.70
CA ALA A 253 2.30 -18.70 15.21
C ALA A 253 1.78 -17.96 16.47
N LYS A 254 0.50 -17.60 16.50
CA LYS A 254 -0.16 -17.04 17.68
C LYS A 254 -0.23 -18.04 18.85
N LYS A 255 -0.58 -19.30 18.58
CA LYS A 255 -0.65 -20.36 19.60
C LYS A 255 0.71 -20.56 20.30
N TYR A 256 1.81 -20.42 19.56
CA TYR A 256 3.18 -20.54 20.06
C TYR A 256 3.84 -19.19 20.43
N ARG A 257 3.08 -18.08 20.51
CA ARG A 257 3.53 -16.73 20.89
C ARG A 257 4.64 -16.12 20.00
N PHE A 258 4.76 -16.54 18.74
CA PHE A 258 5.69 -15.91 17.79
C PHE A 258 5.21 -14.53 17.30
N ILE A 259 3.91 -14.28 17.39
CA ILE A 259 3.26 -13.01 17.02
C ILE A 259 2.45 -12.54 18.23
N LYS A 260 2.75 -11.33 18.72
CA LYS A 260 1.96 -10.67 19.78
C LYS A 260 0.71 -10.04 19.20
#